data_AF-A0A3S5FGC4-F1
#
_entry.id   AF-A0A3S5FGC4-F1
#
_cell.length_a   1.000
_cell.length_b   1.000
_cell.length_c   1.000
_cell.angle_alpha   90.00
_cell.angle_beta   90.00
_cell.angle_gamma   90.00
#
_symmetry.space_group_name_H-M   'P 1'
#
loop_
_entity.id
_entity.type
_entity.pdbx_description
1 polymer ?
#
loop_
_entity_poly.entity_id
_entity_poly.type
_entity_poly.pdbx_seq_one_letter_code
_entity_poly.pdbx_strand_id
1 'polypeptide(L)'
;MTCDPFQANFLAPLSIKEGSVEGVKYLLSHQFADGFYNSCRDVSMGNDRVIDMICEQPDCTLDLLLRALGNGSRAPFYIDFVVSDVPEPRPSVRATIAVDSIGESLRKQEGVMTITTSAAIQLSTEFIVPMNATAWPCNKGVPARGKDVETEACSCLDCNSSCTPVPPPKPKPTPPSFLGIPISYIIGFLIFALFLLVFAAYHIFIYLNPPTLNLPIAPPSNEDQPRAFCLDAASIKAETWLNSRFIY
;
A
#
# COMPACT_ATOMS: atom_id res chain seq x y z
N MET A 1 22.80 7.62 15.53
CA MET A 1 22.30 8.67 16.44
C MET A 1 22.73 8.41 17.89
N THR A 2 22.14 7.47 18.64
CA THR A 2 22.23 7.42 20.12
C THR A 2 23.62 7.16 20.71
N CYS A 3 24.41 6.26 20.10
CA CYS A 3 25.69 5.80 20.67
C CYS A 3 26.89 6.17 19.79
N ASP A 4 26.73 7.18 18.92
CA ASP A 4 27.83 7.62 18.06
C ASP A 4 28.86 8.40 18.89
N PRO A 5 30.18 8.07 18.84
CA PRO A 5 31.18 8.80 19.61
C PRO A 5 31.34 10.27 19.20
N PHE A 6 30.88 10.62 17.99
CA PHE A 6 30.89 11.97 17.44
C PHE A 6 29.47 12.55 17.33
N GLN A 7 28.54 12.07 18.17
CA GLN A 7 27.15 12.53 18.20
C GLN A 7 27.00 14.06 18.22
N ALA A 8 27.86 14.75 18.98
CA ALA A 8 27.85 16.20 19.10
C ALA A 8 28.16 16.94 17.78
N ASN A 9 28.62 16.27 16.71
CA ASN A 9 28.87 16.93 15.44
C ASN A 9 27.58 17.25 14.68
N PHE A 10 26.54 16.42 14.82
CA PHE A 10 25.32 16.49 14.02
C PHE A 10 24.04 16.58 14.85
N LEU A 11 24.14 16.47 16.17
CA LEU A 11 23.03 16.66 17.12
C LEU A 11 23.30 17.84 18.04
N ALA A 12 22.26 18.62 18.31
CA ALA A 12 22.28 19.68 19.31
C ALA A 12 20.96 19.72 20.10
N PRO A 13 21.00 20.02 21.41
CA PRO A 13 19.77 20.19 22.19
C PRO A 13 18.98 21.42 21.71
N LEU A 14 17.65 21.30 21.68
CA LEU A 14 16.71 22.40 21.42
C LEU A 14 16.09 22.91 22.73
N SER A 15 15.67 21.98 23.60
CA SER A 15 15.08 22.29 24.90
C SER A 15 15.66 21.37 25.96
N ILE A 16 16.00 21.97 27.11
CA ILE A 16 16.47 21.27 28.30
C ILE A 16 15.61 21.75 29.47
N LYS A 17 14.97 20.82 30.17
CA LYS A 17 14.17 21.10 31.36
C LYS A 17 14.67 20.24 32.51
N GLU A 18 15.03 20.87 33.62
CA GLU A 18 15.47 20.18 34.86
C GLU A 18 16.65 19.19 34.63
N GLY A 19 17.54 19.50 33.68
CA GLY A 19 18.67 18.63 33.32
C GLY A 19 18.31 17.47 32.39
N SER A 20 17.04 17.34 32.01
CA SER A 20 16.57 16.40 30.98
C SER A 20 16.46 17.10 29.62
N VAL A 21 16.88 16.41 28.55
CA VAL A 21 16.74 16.90 27.18
C VAL A 21 15.33 16.56 26.68
N GLU A 22 14.50 17.58 26.47
CA GLU A 22 13.12 17.39 25.99
C GLU A 22 13.03 17.40 24.46
N GLY A 23 14.02 18.00 23.79
CA GLY A 23 14.10 17.94 22.34
C GLY A 23 15.49 18.23 21.80
N VAL A 24 15.78 17.66 20.64
CA VAL A 24 17.06 17.81 19.92
C VAL A 24 16.85 18.13 18.46
N LYS A 25 17.76 18.90 17.88
CA LYS A 25 17.92 19.08 16.44
C LYS A 25 18.93 18.08 15.93
N TYR A 26 18.57 17.35 14.88
CA TYR A 26 19.42 16.38 14.20
C TYR A 26 19.60 16.77 12.73
N LEU A 27 20.83 17.14 12.38
CA LEU A 27 21.18 17.53 11.02
C LEU A 27 21.65 16.31 10.20
N LEU A 28 20.99 16.08 9.07
CA LEU A 28 21.23 14.97 8.14
C LEU A 28 21.64 15.53 6.77
N SER A 29 22.61 14.90 6.11
CA SER A 29 22.87 15.20 4.68
C SER A 29 21.76 14.66 3.78
N HIS A 30 21.56 15.28 2.62
CA HIS A 30 20.61 14.75 1.62
C HIS A 30 21.02 13.34 1.18
N GLN A 31 22.31 13.12 0.95
CA GLN A 31 22.85 11.81 0.55
C GLN A 31 22.42 10.70 1.53
N PHE A 32 22.54 10.94 2.83
CA PHE A 32 22.14 9.98 3.84
C PHE A 32 20.62 9.86 3.93
N ALA A 33 19.89 10.98 3.99
CA ALA A 33 18.45 10.99 4.18
C ALA A 33 17.70 10.34 3.01
N ASP A 34 18.05 10.72 1.78
CA ASP A 34 17.50 10.12 0.55
C ASP A 34 17.87 8.66 0.43
N GLY A 35 19.12 8.30 0.73
CA GLY A 35 19.56 6.90 0.72
C GLY A 35 18.78 6.05 1.73
N PHE A 36 18.57 6.58 2.94
CA PHE A 36 17.78 5.93 3.98
C PHE A 36 16.32 5.72 3.54
N TYR A 37 15.66 6.77 3.04
CA TYR A 37 14.27 6.67 2.60
C TYR A 37 14.10 5.75 1.38
N ASN A 38 14.93 5.93 0.34
CA ASN A 38 14.82 5.15 -0.90
C ASN A 38 15.10 3.66 -0.71
N SER A 39 15.83 3.29 0.33
CA SER A 39 16.11 1.88 0.64
C SER A 39 14.94 1.17 1.32
N CYS A 40 13.98 1.91 1.87
CA CYS A 40 12.88 1.36 2.67
C CYS A 40 11.49 1.67 2.09
N ARG A 41 11.38 2.61 1.15
CA ARG A 41 10.08 3.11 0.64
C ARG A 41 9.21 2.06 -0.06
N ASP A 42 9.82 1.01 -0.61
CA ASP A 42 9.13 -0.04 -1.36
C ASP A 42 8.81 -1.28 -0.50
N VAL A 43 9.25 -1.30 0.76
CA VAL A 43 9.02 -2.44 1.66
C VAL A 43 7.52 -2.59 1.93
N SER A 44 6.99 -3.76 1.61
CA SER A 44 5.55 -4.03 1.66
C SER A 44 5.21 -5.11 2.68
N MET A 45 4.03 -4.99 3.28
CA MET A 45 3.44 -6.01 4.15
C MET A 45 2.01 -6.26 3.69
N GLY A 46 1.81 -7.36 2.95
CA GLY A 46 0.55 -7.62 2.26
C GLY A 46 0.42 -6.71 1.03
N ASN A 47 -0.64 -5.89 0.99
CA ASN A 47 -0.88 -4.95 -0.11
C ASN A 47 -0.41 -3.52 0.19
N ASP A 48 -0.06 -3.22 1.44
CA ASP A 48 0.30 -1.88 1.89
C ASP A 48 1.81 -1.74 2.08
N ARG A 49 2.32 -0.51 1.91
CA ARG A 49 3.72 -0.19 2.21
C ARG A 49 3.88 0.00 3.71
N VAL A 50 4.93 -0.57 4.28
CA VAL A 50 5.23 -0.44 5.72
C VAL A 50 5.47 1.02 6.09
N ILE A 51 6.07 1.81 5.19
CA ILE A 51 6.32 3.23 5.42
C ILE A 51 5.04 4.05 5.61
N ASP A 52 3.96 3.71 4.91
CA ASP A 52 2.67 4.40 5.05
C ASP A 52 2.04 4.11 6.43
N MET A 53 2.28 2.93 6.98
CA MET A 53 1.89 2.58 8.36
C MET A 53 2.70 3.35 9.41
N ILE A 54 4.00 3.56 9.17
CA ILE A 54 4.86 4.34 10.07
C ILE A 54 4.40 5.81 10.09
N CYS A 55 4.07 6.36 8.92
CA CYS A 55 3.64 7.74 8.78
C CYS A 55 2.16 7.97 9.09
N GLU A 56 1.40 6.90 9.35
CA GLU A 56 -0.04 6.89 9.61
C GLU A 56 -0.85 7.57 8.49
N GLN A 57 -0.34 7.58 7.27
CA GLN A 57 -0.96 8.19 6.09
C GLN A 57 -0.41 7.55 4.79
N PRO A 58 -1.21 7.51 3.72
CA PRO A 58 -0.72 7.08 2.41
C PRO A 58 0.28 8.08 1.82
N ASP A 59 1.11 7.60 0.90
CA ASP A 59 2.09 8.40 0.15
C ASP A 59 3.09 9.12 1.06
N CYS A 60 3.67 8.37 1.99
CA CYS A 60 4.66 8.93 2.89
C CYS A 60 5.95 9.35 2.15
N THR A 61 6.26 10.65 2.20
CA THR A 61 7.53 11.23 1.70
C THR A 61 8.63 11.20 2.77
N LEU A 62 9.87 11.52 2.39
CA LEU A 62 11.01 11.60 3.31
C LEU A 62 10.71 12.50 4.52
N ASP A 63 10.18 13.70 4.28
CA ASP A 63 9.89 14.67 5.34
C ASP A 63 8.80 14.16 6.29
N LEU A 64 7.76 13.51 5.74
CA LEU A 64 6.68 12.93 6.54
C LEU A 64 7.19 11.76 7.39
N LEU A 65 8.08 10.93 6.84
CA LEU A 65 8.72 9.85 7.57
C LEU A 65 9.57 10.39 8.73
N LEU A 66 10.46 11.34 8.45
CA LEU A 66 11.33 11.92 9.49
C LEU A 66 10.51 12.60 10.59
N ARG A 67 9.43 13.30 10.22
CA ARG A 67 8.51 13.91 11.18
C ARG A 67 7.77 12.85 12.02
N ALA A 68 7.32 11.76 11.41
CA ALA A 68 6.66 10.67 12.15
C ALA A 68 7.62 9.99 13.13
N LEU A 69 8.90 9.86 12.77
CA LEU A 69 9.92 9.29 13.65
C LEU A 69 10.30 10.22 14.81
N GLY A 70 10.33 11.54 14.57
CA GLY A 70 10.80 12.52 15.56
C GLY A 70 9.72 13.18 16.40
N ASN A 71 8.48 13.20 15.92
CA ASN A 71 7.35 13.86 16.58
C ASN A 71 6.07 13.01 16.53
N GLY A 72 6.16 11.72 16.19
CA GLY A 72 5.04 10.81 16.23
C GLY A 72 4.74 10.29 17.62
N SER A 73 3.63 9.57 17.75
CA SER A 73 3.15 8.95 19.01
C SER A 73 4.14 7.97 19.65
N ARG A 74 5.10 7.45 18.86
CA ARG A 74 6.10 6.46 19.28
C ARG A 74 7.44 7.07 19.67
N ALA A 75 7.63 8.37 19.48
CA ALA A 75 8.87 9.06 19.81
C ALA A 75 8.93 9.34 21.34
N PRO A 76 9.99 8.91 22.05
CA PRO A 76 10.10 9.13 23.49
C PRO A 76 10.32 10.61 23.88
N PHE A 77 10.88 11.40 22.96
CA PHE A 77 11.08 12.85 23.06
C PHE A 77 11.13 13.45 21.65
N TYR A 78 11.04 14.77 21.56
CA TYR A 78 10.97 15.46 20.27
C TYR A 78 12.32 15.50 19.55
N ILE A 79 12.35 15.07 18.29
CA ILE A 79 13.53 15.14 17.43
C ILE A 79 13.16 15.95 16.18
N ASP A 80 13.84 17.07 15.98
CA ASP A 80 13.74 17.90 14.78
C ASP A 80 14.79 17.46 13.78
N PHE A 81 14.38 16.66 12.80
CA PHE A 81 15.23 16.23 11.70
C PHE A 81 15.31 17.32 10.63
N VAL A 82 16.51 17.82 10.37
CA VAL A 82 16.78 18.82 9.34
C VAL A 82 17.66 18.20 8.27
N VAL A 83 17.19 18.20 7.02
CA VAL A 83 17.98 17.72 5.89
C VAL A 83 18.68 18.90 5.24
N SER A 84 20.01 18.91 5.24
CA SER A 84 20.84 19.97 4.69
C SER A 84 22.27 19.46 4.46
N ASP A 85 22.94 19.94 3.42
CA ASP A 85 24.35 19.62 3.18
C ASP A 85 25.31 20.69 3.71
N VAL A 86 24.77 21.77 4.27
CA VAL A 86 25.58 22.86 4.85
C VAL A 86 25.57 22.79 6.38
N PRO A 87 26.69 23.12 7.05
CA PRO A 87 26.70 23.26 8.49
C PRO A 87 25.71 24.31 8.97
N GLU A 88 24.97 24.01 10.03
CA GLU A 88 24.06 24.96 10.68
C GLU A 88 24.65 25.49 11.98
N PRO A 89 24.37 26.76 12.34
CA PRO A 89 24.71 27.26 13.68
C PRO A 89 24.06 26.38 14.74
N ARG A 90 24.80 26.03 15.80
CA ARG A 90 24.19 25.35 16.95
C ARG A 90 23.08 26.21 17.52
N PRO A 91 21.91 25.61 17.81
CA PRO A 91 20.91 26.25 18.64
C PRO A 91 21.56 26.68 19.96
N SER A 92 21.56 27.99 20.24
CA SER A 92 21.92 28.48 21.56
C SER A 92 20.74 28.16 22.48
N VAL A 93 20.75 26.99 23.12
CA VAL A 93 19.94 26.79 24.32
C VAL A 93 20.45 27.85 25.27
N ARG A 94 19.58 28.79 25.64
CA ARG A 94 19.93 29.91 26.51
C ARG A 94 20.39 29.31 27.84
N ALA A 95 21.68 29.07 27.97
CA ALA A 95 22.31 28.97 29.27
C ALA A 95 22.06 30.34 29.86
N THR A 96 21.07 30.45 30.74
CA THR A 96 21.07 31.52 31.73
C THR A 96 22.38 31.28 32.48
N ILE A 97 23.45 31.96 32.05
CA ILE A 97 24.67 32.00 32.81
C ILE A 97 24.22 32.59 34.13
N ALA A 98 24.13 31.74 35.16
CA ALA A 98 24.09 32.21 36.53
C ALA A 98 25.43 32.92 36.72
N VAL A 99 25.42 34.23 36.53
CA VAL A 99 26.59 35.07 36.79
C VAL A 99 26.71 35.25 38.30
N ASP A 100 26.68 34.17 39.07
CA ASP A 100 26.82 34.17 40.54
C ASP A 100 28.29 34.27 40.98
N SER A 101 29.14 34.89 40.16
CA SER A 101 30.57 35.04 40.49
C SER A 101 31.22 36.37 40.11
N ILE A 102 30.49 37.36 39.59
CA ILE A 102 30.93 38.76 39.75
C ILE A 102 30.33 39.31 41.05
N GLY A 103 31.12 39.13 42.11
CA GLY A 103 30.84 39.69 43.42
C GLY A 103 30.53 41.19 43.37
N GLU A 104 29.40 41.54 44.00
CA GLU A 104 29.36 42.55 45.06
C GLU A 104 30.15 43.84 44.83
N SER A 105 29.76 44.64 43.83
CA SER A 105 29.93 46.09 43.90
C SER A 105 29.08 46.86 42.88
N LEU A 106 27.75 46.80 43.04
CA LEU A 106 26.87 47.78 42.40
C LEU A 106 26.87 49.09 43.20
N ARG A 107 27.90 49.91 42.99
CA ARG A 107 27.83 51.33 43.32
C ARG A 107 27.03 52.04 42.22
N LYS A 108 25.80 52.42 42.57
CA LYS A 108 24.99 53.52 42.04
C LYS A 108 25.73 54.46 41.06
N GLN A 109 25.42 54.41 39.77
CA GLN A 109 25.41 55.58 38.89
C GLN A 109 24.33 55.46 37.82
N GLU A 110 23.51 56.50 37.74
CA GLU A 110 22.54 56.78 36.70
C GLU A 110 23.26 57.04 35.37
N GLY A 111 22.67 56.57 34.26
CA GLY A 111 23.01 57.04 32.91
C GLY A 111 23.89 56.09 32.11
N VAL A 112 23.29 55.54 31.05
CA VAL A 112 23.93 54.96 29.85
C VAL A 112 25.02 53.92 30.13
N MET A 113 24.64 52.64 30.09
CA MET A 113 25.56 51.51 30.12
C MET A 113 26.25 51.36 28.76
N THR A 114 27.29 52.15 28.52
CA THR A 114 28.33 51.81 27.54
C THR A 114 29.16 50.67 28.11
N ILE A 115 28.93 49.46 27.63
CA ILE A 115 29.76 48.30 27.95
C ILE A 115 31.04 48.40 27.11
N THR A 116 32.05 49.09 27.62
CA THR A 116 33.44 48.89 27.20
C THR A 116 33.98 47.65 27.89
N THR A 117 33.56 46.47 27.43
CA THR A 117 34.29 45.23 27.73
C THR A 117 35.23 44.95 26.58
N SER A 118 36.53 45.11 26.82
CA SER A 118 37.62 44.64 25.96
C SER A 118 37.79 43.12 25.98
N ALA A 119 36.85 42.38 26.55
CA ALA A 119 36.69 40.97 26.25
C ALA A 119 35.97 40.89 24.92
N ALA A 120 36.65 40.42 23.88
CA ALA A 120 35.98 39.96 22.68
C ALA A 120 34.78 39.10 23.12
N ILE A 121 33.56 39.55 22.82
CA ILE A 121 32.42 38.63 22.78
C ILE A 121 32.76 37.72 21.61
N GLN A 122 33.54 36.68 21.92
CA GLN A 122 33.84 35.63 21.00
C GLN A 122 32.53 34.87 20.88
N LEU A 123 31.69 35.35 19.95
CA LEU A 123 30.55 34.61 19.45
C LEU A 123 31.16 33.42 18.72
N SER A 124 31.60 32.41 19.47
CA SER A 124 31.89 31.10 18.94
C SER A 124 30.53 30.54 18.54
N THR A 125 30.07 30.93 17.36
CA THR A 125 29.00 30.20 16.66
C THR A 125 29.58 28.84 16.36
N GLU A 126 29.44 27.93 17.31
CA GLU A 126 29.80 26.55 17.13
C GLU A 126 28.77 25.96 16.16
N PHE A 127 29.22 25.37 15.07
CA PHE A 127 28.34 24.81 14.04
C PHE A 127 28.14 23.31 14.28
N ILE A 128 26.97 22.79 13.91
CA ILE A 128 26.76 21.37 13.67
C ILE A 128 26.92 21.09 12.18
N VAL A 129 27.55 19.97 11.87
CA VAL A 129 27.80 19.48 10.52
C VAL A 129 26.79 18.35 10.24
N PRO A 130 26.19 18.29 9.05
CA PRO A 130 25.23 17.24 8.73
C PRO A 130 25.86 15.85 8.81
N MET A 131 25.12 14.90 9.36
CA MET A 131 25.55 13.51 9.35
C MET A 131 25.56 13.00 7.91
N ASN A 132 26.73 12.55 7.46
CA ASN A 132 26.92 11.93 6.15
C ASN A 132 27.48 10.50 6.31
N ALA A 133 26.67 9.64 6.93
CA ALA A 133 26.96 8.22 6.97
C ALA A 133 26.57 7.57 5.64
N THR A 134 27.16 6.41 5.33
CA THR A 134 26.80 5.64 4.14
C THR A 134 25.44 4.98 4.30
N ALA A 135 24.46 5.37 3.50
CA ALA A 135 23.22 4.63 3.34
C ALA A 135 23.38 3.55 2.25
N TRP A 136 23.03 2.31 2.58
CA TRP A 136 23.15 1.17 1.65
C TRP A 136 21.87 1.03 0.84
N PRO A 137 21.94 0.96 -0.51
CA PRO A 137 20.75 0.83 -1.34
C PRO A 137 20.15 -0.58 -1.23
N CYS A 138 18.83 -0.70 -1.39
CA CYS A 138 18.11 -1.96 -1.20
C CYS A 138 18.52 -3.09 -2.17
N ASN A 139 19.06 -2.76 -3.34
CA ASN A 139 19.51 -3.72 -4.33
C ASN A 139 20.93 -4.27 -4.10
N LYS A 140 21.56 -3.95 -2.96
CA LYS A 140 22.88 -4.46 -2.57
C LYS A 140 22.87 -4.94 -1.13
N GLY A 141 23.69 -5.96 -0.88
CA GLY A 141 23.97 -6.43 0.47
C GLY A 141 24.69 -5.39 1.32
N VAL A 142 24.51 -5.48 2.64
CA VAL A 142 25.26 -4.67 3.60
C VAL A 142 26.53 -5.43 3.98
N PRO A 143 27.73 -4.82 3.86
CA PRO A 143 28.97 -5.50 4.21
C PRO A 143 29.05 -5.77 5.71
N ALA A 144 29.75 -6.84 6.07
CA ALA A 144 30.00 -7.21 7.47
C ALA A 144 30.59 -6.04 8.25
N ARG A 145 30.01 -5.73 9.42
CA ARG A 145 30.46 -4.65 10.30
C ARG A 145 30.79 -5.20 11.68
N GLY A 146 32.06 -5.21 12.05
CA GLY A 146 32.50 -5.74 13.34
C GLY A 146 32.18 -7.23 13.49
N LYS A 147 31.19 -7.56 14.32
CA LYS A 147 30.76 -8.94 14.60
C LYS A 147 29.58 -9.38 13.71
N ASP A 148 29.00 -8.47 12.95
CA ASP A 148 27.84 -8.74 12.11
C ASP A 148 28.25 -9.42 10.81
N VAL A 149 27.43 -10.38 10.36
CA VAL A 149 27.64 -11.10 9.09
C VAL A 149 27.19 -10.23 7.92
N GLU A 150 27.86 -10.35 6.78
CA GLU A 150 27.43 -9.74 5.53
C GLU A 150 26.02 -10.21 5.14
N THR A 151 25.17 -9.28 4.70
CA THR A 151 23.79 -9.59 4.30
C THR A 151 23.65 -9.58 2.79
N GLU A 152 22.69 -10.35 2.27
CA GLU A 152 22.32 -10.31 0.86
C GLU A 152 21.42 -9.09 0.54
N ALA A 153 21.19 -8.83 -0.75
CA ALA A 153 20.31 -7.77 -1.22
C ALA A 153 18.82 -8.06 -0.93
N CYS A 154 17.99 -7.02 -0.88
CA CYS A 154 16.54 -7.16 -0.69
C CYS A 154 15.86 -7.80 -1.90
N SER A 155 14.73 -8.46 -1.65
CA SER A 155 13.88 -9.04 -2.68
C SER A 155 13.23 -7.98 -3.57
N CYS A 156 12.83 -8.34 -4.79
CA CYS A 156 12.09 -7.46 -5.70
C CYS A 156 10.73 -6.99 -5.12
N LEU A 157 10.14 -7.78 -4.20
CA LEU A 157 8.90 -7.41 -3.52
C LEU A 157 9.09 -6.24 -2.54
N ASP A 158 10.26 -6.15 -1.92
CA ASP A 158 10.60 -5.12 -0.93
C ASP A 158 11.39 -3.95 -1.53
N CYS A 159 11.83 -4.09 -2.77
CA CYS A 159 12.72 -3.16 -3.47
C CYS A 159 12.51 -3.27 -4.97
N ASN A 160 11.86 -2.27 -5.59
CA ASN A 160 11.62 -2.30 -7.03
C ASN A 160 12.93 -2.24 -7.84
N SER A 161 13.99 -1.65 -7.27
CA SER A 161 15.32 -1.60 -7.89
C SER A 161 16.03 -2.96 -7.98
N SER A 162 15.53 -3.97 -7.27
CA SER A 162 16.00 -5.36 -7.35
C SER A 162 15.27 -6.17 -8.44
N CYS A 163 14.25 -5.63 -9.09
CA CYS A 163 13.45 -6.34 -10.08
C CYS A 163 14.14 -6.44 -11.44
N THR A 164 13.97 -7.59 -12.10
CA THR A 164 14.35 -7.72 -13.52
C THR A 164 13.25 -7.15 -14.41
N PRO A 165 13.58 -6.56 -15.57
CA PRO A 165 12.57 -6.08 -16.51
C PRO A 165 11.66 -7.23 -16.94
N VAL A 166 10.35 -7.05 -16.78
CA VAL A 166 9.37 -8.06 -17.20
C VAL A 166 9.44 -8.18 -18.73
N PRO A 167 9.68 -9.38 -19.29
CA PRO A 167 9.65 -9.55 -20.74
C PRO A 167 8.24 -9.21 -21.26
N PRO A 168 8.12 -8.69 -22.49
CA PRO A 168 6.82 -8.35 -23.05
C PRO A 168 5.89 -9.57 -22.95
N PRO A 169 4.64 -9.40 -22.49
CA PRO A 169 3.73 -10.51 -22.31
C PRO A 169 3.60 -11.27 -23.63
N LYS A 170 3.76 -12.60 -23.59
CA LYS A 170 3.54 -13.42 -24.78
C LYS A 170 2.13 -13.12 -25.28
N PRO A 171 1.93 -12.87 -26.60
CA PRO A 171 0.59 -12.64 -27.12
C PRO A 171 -0.27 -13.84 -26.74
N LYS A 172 -1.42 -13.57 -26.12
CA LYS A 172 -2.38 -14.60 -25.72
C LYS A 172 -2.70 -15.44 -26.98
N PRO A 173 -2.61 -16.78 -26.93
CA PRO A 173 -2.89 -17.58 -28.12
C PRO A 173 -4.31 -17.27 -28.60
N THR A 174 -4.42 -16.88 -29.87
CA THR A 174 -5.72 -16.64 -30.50
C THR A 174 -6.48 -17.97 -30.56
N PRO A 175 -7.78 -18.02 -30.19
CA PRO A 175 -8.58 -19.23 -30.30
C PRO A 175 -8.52 -19.80 -31.72
N PRO A 176 -8.51 -21.14 -31.88
CA PRO A 176 -8.42 -21.75 -33.20
C PRO A 176 -9.62 -21.33 -34.05
N SER A 177 -9.30 -20.75 -35.20
CA SER A 177 -10.28 -20.27 -36.16
C SER A 177 -10.01 -20.90 -37.51
N PHE A 178 -11.07 -21.32 -38.17
CA PHE A 178 -11.03 -21.83 -39.54
C PHE A 178 -11.56 -20.70 -40.43
N LEU A 179 -10.74 -20.16 -41.34
CA LEU A 179 -11.08 -18.99 -42.17
C LEU A 179 -11.45 -17.70 -41.39
N GLY A 180 -10.91 -17.52 -40.18
CA GLY A 180 -11.24 -16.35 -39.34
C GLY A 180 -12.58 -16.45 -38.62
N ILE A 181 -13.29 -17.58 -38.77
CA ILE A 181 -14.50 -17.89 -38.00
C ILE A 181 -14.10 -18.85 -36.86
N PRO A 182 -14.50 -18.59 -35.61
CA PRO A 182 -14.20 -19.50 -34.52
C PRO A 182 -14.88 -20.84 -34.77
N ILE A 183 -14.17 -21.94 -34.56
CA ILE A 183 -14.66 -23.30 -34.82
C ILE A 183 -15.97 -23.59 -34.08
N SER A 184 -16.19 -22.95 -32.91
CA SER A 184 -17.44 -23.04 -32.15
C SER A 184 -18.67 -22.62 -32.96
N TYR A 185 -18.58 -21.60 -33.82
CA TYR A 185 -19.71 -21.16 -34.65
C TYR A 185 -20.01 -22.13 -35.78
N ILE A 186 -18.99 -22.75 -36.37
CA ILE A 186 -19.15 -23.75 -37.42
C ILE A 186 -19.88 -24.98 -36.86
N ILE A 187 -19.44 -25.46 -35.70
CA ILE A 187 -20.09 -26.59 -35.01
C ILE A 187 -21.53 -26.24 -34.64
N GLY A 188 -21.76 -25.05 -34.08
CA GLY A 188 -23.11 -24.59 -33.74
C GLY A 188 -24.05 -24.53 -34.94
N PHE A 189 -23.56 -24.04 -36.10
CA PHE A 189 -24.33 -24.00 -37.33
C PHE A 189 -24.68 -25.40 -37.85
N LEU A 190 -23.74 -26.35 -37.83
CA LEU A 190 -23.99 -27.72 -38.29
C LEU A 190 -25.05 -28.43 -37.42
N ILE A 191 -24.98 -28.26 -36.10
CA ILE A 191 -25.97 -28.81 -35.16
C ILE A 191 -27.35 -28.20 -35.43
N PHE A 192 -27.42 -26.88 -35.60
CA PHE A 192 -28.67 -26.18 -35.87
C PHE A 192 -29.29 -26.56 -37.23
N ALA A 193 -28.47 -26.69 -38.27
CA ALA A 193 -28.93 -27.11 -39.60
C ALA A 193 -29.50 -28.53 -39.57
N LEU A 194 -28.85 -29.48 -38.87
CA LEU A 194 -29.35 -30.84 -38.69
C LEU A 194 -30.72 -30.84 -37.97
N PHE A 195 -30.86 -30.04 -36.91
CA PHE A 195 -32.12 -29.90 -36.19
C PHE A 195 -33.24 -29.38 -37.11
N LEU A 196 -32.98 -28.35 -37.92
CA LEU A 196 -33.95 -27.83 -38.86
C LEU A 196 -34.37 -28.86 -39.91
N LEU A 197 -33.44 -29.69 -40.40
CA LEU A 197 -33.75 -30.76 -41.34
C LEU A 197 -34.65 -31.83 -40.73
N VAL A 198 -34.34 -32.27 -39.49
CA VAL A 198 -35.17 -33.26 -38.78
C VAL A 198 -36.56 -32.69 -38.49
N PHE A 199 -36.64 -31.45 -38.02
CA PHE A 199 -37.90 -30.77 -37.74
C PHE A 199 -38.75 -30.60 -39.00
N ALA A 200 -38.15 -30.17 -40.10
CA ALA A 200 -38.83 -30.06 -41.39
C ALA A 200 -39.31 -31.43 -41.90
N ALA A 201 -38.47 -32.47 -41.83
CA ALA A 201 -38.85 -33.83 -42.22
C ALA A 201 -40.01 -34.37 -41.37
N TYR A 202 -40.00 -34.11 -40.07
CA TYR A 202 -41.09 -34.48 -39.16
C TYR A 202 -42.40 -33.79 -39.55
N HIS A 203 -42.38 -32.48 -39.79
CA HIS A 203 -43.57 -31.74 -40.21
C HIS A 203 -44.07 -32.17 -41.60
N ILE A 204 -43.17 -32.43 -42.55
CA ILE A 204 -43.52 -32.97 -43.87
C ILE A 204 -44.15 -34.36 -43.71
N PHE A 205 -43.60 -35.22 -42.86
CA PHE A 205 -44.15 -36.55 -42.61
C PHE A 205 -45.58 -36.49 -42.05
N ILE A 206 -45.83 -35.61 -41.07
CA ILE A 206 -47.17 -35.37 -40.51
C ILE A 206 -48.12 -34.75 -41.53
N TYR A 207 -47.63 -33.83 -42.37
CA TYR A 207 -48.45 -33.21 -43.41
C TYR A 207 -48.88 -34.22 -44.49
N LEU A 208 -47.97 -35.11 -44.90
CA LEU A 208 -48.26 -36.16 -45.88
C LEU A 208 -49.06 -37.34 -45.28
N ASN A 209 -48.92 -37.59 -43.97
CA ASN A 209 -49.65 -38.62 -43.24
C ASN A 209 -50.44 -37.96 -42.10
N PRO A 210 -51.53 -37.23 -42.41
CA PRO A 210 -52.35 -36.62 -41.38
C PRO A 210 -52.84 -37.74 -40.46
N PRO A 211 -52.60 -37.65 -39.13
CA PRO A 211 -53.17 -38.62 -38.22
C PRO A 211 -54.69 -38.55 -38.38
N THR A 212 -55.30 -39.66 -38.79
CA THR A 212 -56.75 -39.80 -38.77
C THR A 212 -57.17 -39.72 -37.32
N LEU A 213 -57.56 -38.52 -36.89
CA LEU A 213 -58.12 -38.29 -35.57
C LEU A 213 -59.50 -38.94 -35.56
N ASN A 214 -59.53 -40.25 -35.35
CA ASN A 214 -60.74 -40.95 -34.94
C ASN A 214 -61.02 -40.51 -33.51
N LEU A 215 -61.55 -39.29 -33.37
CA LEU A 215 -62.23 -38.92 -32.14
C LEU A 215 -63.42 -39.88 -32.04
N PRO A 216 -63.49 -40.73 -31.01
CA PRO A 216 -64.75 -41.39 -30.70
C PRO A 216 -65.76 -40.28 -30.49
N ILE A 217 -66.83 -40.29 -31.27
CA ILE A 217 -67.99 -39.44 -31.04
C ILE A 217 -68.44 -39.77 -29.62
N ALA A 218 -68.18 -38.87 -28.67
CA ALA A 218 -68.71 -39.02 -27.33
C ALA A 218 -70.24 -39.07 -27.46
N PRO A 219 -70.91 -40.11 -26.93
CA PRO A 219 -72.36 -40.13 -26.93
C PRO A 219 -72.89 -38.89 -26.20
N PRO A 220 -74.06 -38.34 -26.58
CA PRO A 220 -74.62 -37.18 -25.93
C PRO A 220 -74.74 -37.44 -24.42
N SER A 221 -74.02 -36.65 -23.62
CA SER A 221 -74.12 -36.70 -22.16
C SER A 221 -75.51 -36.23 -21.76
N ASN A 222 -76.35 -37.14 -21.28
CA ASN A 222 -77.61 -36.81 -20.66
C ASN A 222 -77.37 -35.87 -19.46
N GLU A 223 -78.17 -34.83 -19.43
CA GLU A 223 -78.17 -33.72 -18.49
C GLU A 223 -78.77 -34.17 -17.16
N ASP A 224 -77.93 -34.51 -16.18
CA ASP A 224 -78.09 -34.24 -14.73
C ASP A 224 -77.10 -35.09 -13.90
N GLN A 225 -75.87 -34.61 -13.67
CA GLN A 225 -75.15 -34.90 -12.41
C GLN A 225 -73.95 -33.96 -12.21
N PRO A 226 -73.72 -33.43 -10.99
CA PRO A 226 -72.70 -32.42 -10.76
C PRO A 226 -71.29 -32.99 -10.95
N ARG A 227 -70.50 -32.32 -11.80
CA ARG A 227 -69.11 -32.68 -12.10
C ARG A 227 -68.24 -32.50 -10.84
N ALA A 228 -67.92 -33.60 -10.18
CA ALA A 228 -66.77 -33.66 -9.30
C ALA A 228 -65.51 -33.58 -10.16
N PHE A 229 -64.77 -32.48 -10.03
CA PHE A 229 -63.49 -32.24 -10.68
C PHE A 229 -62.41 -33.07 -9.96
N CYS A 230 -62.33 -34.36 -10.26
CA CYS A 230 -61.20 -35.17 -9.81
C CYS A 230 -60.03 -34.96 -10.77
N LEU A 231 -59.13 -34.05 -10.41
CA LEU A 231 -57.75 -34.04 -10.88
C LEU A 231 -57.16 -35.44 -10.63
N ASP A 232 -56.75 -36.09 -11.71
CA ASP A 232 -56.07 -37.35 -11.70
C ASP A 232 -54.69 -37.23 -11.05
N ALA A 233 -54.43 -38.10 -10.08
CA ALA A 233 -53.20 -38.18 -9.27
C ALA A 233 -51.90 -38.39 -10.07
N ALA A 234 -51.99 -38.53 -11.39
CA ALA A 234 -50.85 -38.60 -12.29
C ALA A 234 -50.16 -37.24 -12.48
N SER A 235 -50.90 -36.12 -12.41
CA SER A 235 -50.31 -34.79 -12.64
C SER A 235 -49.43 -34.31 -11.47
N ILE A 236 -49.72 -34.74 -10.22
CA ILE A 236 -48.96 -34.31 -9.03
C ILE A 236 -47.56 -34.95 -8.97
N LYS A 237 -47.37 -36.11 -9.62
CA LYS A 237 -46.06 -36.79 -9.65
C LYS A 237 -45.07 -36.19 -10.65
N ALA A 238 -45.53 -35.41 -11.63
CA ALA A 238 -44.64 -34.78 -12.61
C ALA A 238 -43.91 -33.56 -12.04
N GLU A 239 -44.58 -32.76 -11.19
CA GLU A 239 -43.95 -31.57 -10.59
C GLU A 239 -42.95 -31.90 -9.47
N THR A 240 -43.12 -33.01 -8.76
CA THR A 240 -42.19 -33.43 -7.69
C THR A 240 -40.87 -34.02 -8.22
N TRP A 241 -40.85 -34.52 -9.46
CA TRP A 241 -39.62 -35.03 -10.08
C TRP A 241 -38.73 -33.91 -10.66
N LEU A 242 -39.33 -32.82 -11.16
CA LEU A 242 -38.57 -31.69 -11.71
C LEU A 242 -37.91 -30.82 -10.62
N ASN A 243 -38.54 -30.66 -9.45
CA ASN A 243 -37.98 -29.86 -8.35
C ASN A 243 -36.88 -30.55 -7.53
N SER A 244 -36.68 -31.87 -7.66
CA SER A 244 -35.66 -32.60 -6.89
C SER A 244 -34.30 -32.74 -7.60
N ARG A 245 -34.16 -32.22 -8.85
CA ARG A 245 -32.91 -32.29 -9.62
C ARG A 245 -32.21 -30.95 -9.86
N PHE A 246 -32.73 -29.83 -9.37
CA PHE A 246 -32.17 -28.49 -9.59
C PHE A 246 -31.63 -27.80 -8.33
N ILE A 247 -31.36 -28.55 -7.27
CA ILE A 247 -30.56 -28.06 -6.14
C ILE A 247 -29.41 -29.05 -5.90
N TYR A 248 -28.32 -28.84 -6.64
CA TYR A 248 -26.92 -28.97 -6.21
C TYR A 248 -26.05 -28.27 -7.25
#